data_AF-A0A645GS07-F1
#
_entry.id   AF-A0A645GS07-F1
#
_cell.length_a   1.000
_cell.length_b   1.000
_cell.length_c   1.000
_cell.angle_alpha   90.00
_cell.angle_beta   90.00
_cell.angle_gamma   90.00
#
_symmetry.space_group_name_H-M   'P 1'
#
loop_
_entity.id
_entity.type
_entity.pdbx_description
1 polymer ?
#
loop_
_entity_poly.entity_id
_entity_poly.type
_entity_poly.pdbx_seq_one_letter_code
_entity_poly.pdbx_strand_id
1 'polypeptide(L)' 'MDALIDMGRPKAIELAVLIDRGHKELPIRADFVGKNVPTAHKEIIDVTLKESDEEDEVIISEIAED' A
#
# COMPACT_ATOMS: atom_id res chain seq x y z
N MET A 1 12.81 -1.98 4.81
CA MET A 1 13.00 -2.32 6.24
C MET A 1 14.28 -1.72 6.78
N ASP A 2 15.31 -1.62 5.95
CA ASP A 2 16.66 -1.19 6.31
C ASP A 2 16.71 0.10 7.14
N ALA A 3 15.96 1.14 6.75
CA ALA A 3 15.92 2.40 7.49
C ALA A 3 15.51 2.24 8.98
N LEU A 4 14.56 1.33 9.30
CA LEU A 4 14.16 1.07 10.69
C LEU A 4 15.24 0.30 11.46
N ILE A 5 15.94 -0.61 10.79
CA ILE A 5 17.02 -1.43 11.38
C ILE A 5 18.24 -0.56 11.68
N ASP A 6 18.54 0.39 10.79
CA ASP A 6 19.62 1.36 10.98
C ASP A 6 19.37 2.26 12.20
N MET A 7 18.09 2.54 12.51
CA MET A 7 17.69 3.31 13.70
C MET A 7 17.66 2.48 14.99
N GLY A 8 17.73 1.14 14.93
CA GLY A 8 17.76 0.28 16.10
C GLY A 8 17.23 -1.13 15.88
N ARG A 9 17.03 -1.87 16.97
CA ARG A 9 16.55 -3.27 16.93
C ARG A 9 15.20 -3.36 17.64
N PRO A 10 14.09 -3.02 16.95
CA PRO A 10 12.77 -3.17 17.53
C PRO A 10 12.49 -4.63 17.88
N LYS A 11 11.69 -4.86 18.92
CA LYS A 11 11.28 -6.22 19.33
C LYS A 11 10.44 -6.92 18.27
N ALA A 12 9.66 -6.16 17.51
CA ALA A 12 8.86 -6.60 16.37
C ALA A 12 8.62 -5.42 15.41
N ILE A 13 8.37 -5.71 14.14
CA ILE A 13 7.91 -4.75 13.13
C ILE A 13 6.64 -5.33 12.54
N GLU A 14 5.57 -4.54 12.51
CA GLU A 14 4.30 -4.90 11.90
C GLU A 14 3.97 -3.90 10.78
N LEU A 15 3.29 -4.38 9.74
CA LEU A 15 2.88 -3.59 8.57
C LEU A 15 1.35 -3.50 8.51
N ALA A 16 0.83 -2.29 8.67
CA ALA A 16 -0.56 -1.96 8.41
C ALA A 16 -0.68 -1.22 7.08
N VAL A 17 -1.63 -1.64 6.24
CA VAL A 17 -1.93 -0.98 4.96
C VAL A 17 -3.43 -0.74 4.82
N LEU A 18 -3.80 0.36 4.16
CA LEU A 18 -5.21 0.61 3.83
C LEU A 18 -5.69 -0.36 2.74
N ILE A 19 -4.90 -0.52 1.67
CA ILE A 19 -5.22 -1.38 0.52
C ILE A 19 -4.07 -2.38 0.25
N ASP A 20 -4.40 -3.67 0.12
CA ASP A 20 -3.50 -4.68 -0.49
C ASP A 20 -3.98 -4.94 -1.93
N ARG A 21 -3.17 -4.52 -2.91
CA ARG A 21 -3.48 -4.65 -4.35
C ARG A 21 -3.00 -5.97 -4.99
N GLY A 22 -2.35 -6.84 -4.22
CA GLY A 22 -1.70 -8.04 -4.73
C GLY A 22 -0.33 -7.78 -5.38
N HIS A 23 0.08 -8.65 -6.32
CA HIS A 23 1.31 -8.53 -7.12
C HIS A 23 2.61 -8.39 -6.33
N LYS A 24 2.74 -9.12 -5.22
CA LYS A 24 3.93 -9.11 -4.37
C LYS A 24 5.14 -9.70 -5.11
N GLU A 25 6.23 -8.96 -5.16
CA GLU A 25 7.52 -9.40 -5.73
C GLU A 25 8.52 -9.87 -4.66
N LEU A 26 8.23 -9.58 -3.39
CA LEU A 26 9.01 -9.98 -2.22
C LEU A 26 8.11 -10.76 -1.25
N PRO A 27 8.68 -11.61 -0.37
CA PRO A 27 7.92 -12.36 0.63
C PRO A 27 7.47 -11.47 1.81
N ILE A 28 6.88 -10.31 1.52
CA ILE A 28 6.38 -9.34 2.50
C ILE A 28 4.85 -9.42 2.49
N ARG A 29 4.23 -9.51 3.67
CA ARG A 29 2.78 -9.47 3.85
C ARG A 29 2.44 -8.44 4.92
N ALA A 30 1.36 -7.69 4.71
CA ALA A 30 0.81 -6.84 5.76
C ALA A 30 0.12 -7.67 6.85
N ASP A 31 0.37 -7.31 8.10
CA ASP A 31 -0.29 -7.90 9.27
C ASP A 31 -1.74 -7.43 9.38
N PHE A 32 -1.99 -6.19 8.96
CA PHE A 32 -3.31 -5.56 8.95
C PHE A 32 -3.60 -4.97 7.58
N VAL A 33 -4.78 -5.30 7.04
CA VAL A 33 -5.24 -4.83 5.72
C VAL A 33 -6.63 -4.24 5.87
N GLY A 34 -6.82 -2.99 5.45
CA GLY A 34 -8.15 -2.38 5.40
C GLY A 34 -9.05 -3.07 4.36
N LYS A 35 -8.59 -3.14 3.12
CA LYS A 35 -9.28 -3.84 2.03
C LYS A 35 -8.31 -4.56 1.09
N ASN A 36 -8.67 -5.78 0.70
CA ASN A 36 -8.00 -6.49 -0.39
C ASN A 36 -8.71 -6.12 -1.71
N VAL A 37 -7.96 -5.61 -2.67
CA VAL A 37 -8.47 -5.20 -3.98
C VAL A 37 -7.64 -5.90 -5.06
N PRO A 38 -8.11 -7.02 -5.63
CA PRO A 38 -7.44 -7.64 -6.76
C PRO A 38 -7.37 -6.64 -7.92
N THR A 39 -6.18 -6.45 -8.47
CA THR A 39 -5.94 -5.55 -9.61
C THR A 39 -5.30 -6.32 -10.77
N ALA A 40 -5.40 -5.80 -11.99
CA ALA A 40 -4.53 -6.14 -13.09
C ALA A 40 -3.18 -5.40 -12.98
N HIS A 41 -2.16 -5.83 -13.73
CA HIS A 41 -0.86 -5.15 -13.71
C HIS A 41 -0.91 -3.71 -14.24
N LYS A 42 -1.85 -3.40 -15.15
CA LYS A 42 -2.06 -2.05 -15.70
C LYS A 42 -2.95 -1.16 -14.83
N GLU A 43 -3.56 -1.72 -13.79
CA GLU A 43 -4.39 -0.95 -12.87
C GLU A 43 -3.54 -0.31 -11.76
N ILE A 44 -3.92 0.89 -11.35
CA ILE A 44 -3.36 1.67 -10.25
C ILE A 44 -4.41 1.85 -9.16
N ILE A 45 -3.95 1.92 -7.91
CA ILE A 45 -4.75 2.34 -6.76
C ILE A 45 -4.24 3.70 -6.31
N ASP A 46 -5.09 4.72 -6.39
CA ASP A 46 -4.84 6.05 -5.84
C ASP A 46 -5.60 6.19 -4.52
N VAL A 47 -4.90 6.60 -3.46
CA VAL A 47 -5.45 6.81 -2.13
C VAL A 47 -5.26 8.27 -1.77
N THR A 48 -6.38 8.96 -1.58
CA THR A 48 -6.44 10.37 -1.17
C THR A 48 -6.96 10.41 0.27
N LEU A 49 -6.28 11.17 1.12
CA LEU A 49 -6.69 11.37 2.51
C LEU A 49 -6.92 12.85 2.76
N LYS A 50 -7.96 13.17 3.52
CA LYS A 50 -8.33 14.56 3.81
C LYS A 50 -7.23 15.37 4.52
N GLU A 51 -6.31 14.74 5.24
CA GLU A 51 -5.22 15.45 5.90
C GLU A 51 -4.11 15.88 4.95
N SER A 52 -3.90 15.16 3.85
CA SER A 52 -2.94 15.51 2.79
C SER A 52 -3.60 16.31 1.66
N ASP A 53 -4.89 16.10 1.43
CA ASP A 53 -5.66 16.60 0.29
C ASP A 53 -7.00 17.21 0.75
N GLU A 54 -8.08 17.08 -0.02
CA GLU A 54 -9.39 17.67 0.32
C GLU A 54 -10.46 16.65 0.75
N GLU A 55 -10.32 15.38 0.35
CA GLU A 55 -11.32 14.33 0.54
C GLU A 55 -10.69 12.96 0.87
N ASP A 56 -11.47 12.08 1.49
CA ASP A 56 -11.09 10.68 1.73
C ASP A 56 -11.64 9.80 0.62
N GLU A 57 -10.77 9.27 -0.24
CA GLU A 57 -11.17 8.39 -1.33
C GLU A 57 -10.10 7.37 -1.73
N VAL A 58 -10.56 6.28 -2.36
CA VAL A 58 -9.71 5.27 -2.97
C VAL A 58 -10.23 4.97 -4.36
N ILE A 59 -9.45 5.26 -5.38
CA ILE A 59 -9.81 5.09 -6.79
C ILE A 59 -8.96 3.98 -7.41
N ILE A 60 -9.60 3.16 -8.27
CA ILE A 60 -8.92 2.23 -9.17
C ILE A 60 -9.06 2.73 -10.62
N SER A 61 -7.96 2.80 -11.34
CA SER A 61 -7.89 3.29 -12.71
C SER A 61 -6.89 2.47 -13.54
N GLU A 62 -7.01 2.49 -14.87
CA GLU A 62 -6.05 1.85 -15.78
C GLU A 62 -5.17 2.92 -16.44
N ILE A 63 -3.86 2.66 -16.53
CA ILE A 63 -2.93 3.56 -17.22
C ILE A 63 -3.25 3.54 -18.72
N ALA A 64 -3.64 4.68 -19.28
CA ALA A 64 -3.76 4.83 -20.72
C ALA A 64 -2.37 4.75 -21.36
N GLU A 65 -2.21 3.91 -22.38
CA GLU A 65 -1.01 3.90 -23.22
C GLU A 65 -1.07 5.12 -24.17
N ASP A 66 -0.01 5.94 -24.19
CA ASP A 66 0.22 7.00 -25.19
C ASP A 66 0.54 6.41 -26.59
#